data_AF-A0A6P7G0L3-F1
#
_entry.id   AF-A0A6P7G0L3-F1
#
_cell.length_a   1.000
_cell.length_b   1.000
_cell.length_c   1.000
_cell.angle_alpha   90.00
_cell.angle_beta   90.00
_cell.angle_gamma   90.00
#
_symmetry.space_group_name_H-M   'P 1'
#
loop_
_entity.id
_entity.type
_entity.pdbx_description
1 polymer ?
#
loop_
_entity_poly.entity_id
_entity_poly.type
_entity_poly.pdbx_seq_one_letter_code
_entity_poly.pdbx_strand_id
1 'polypeptide(L)'
;MKCNCDKKRSLKNDHDDGSMFQNRIIYSLPVHIGMWDEEMALRDEKMRITAYKRDNCQLLIQKTKKMFKNVLKATVLAIESPFVLYGQNYQLRACDVITQDSSGLYLSGVINERDIDYVQHFKHGCGLSASQQKQPCIRNTFKIMGTRSNKDGQQVVYGQDVFIQICESSGPPLYLQCENFTVDTFGRHLSVRLSECPDIYCRFKFYHWNPQQRNKTVGTTFKPDTRVIIQHTASGRNLSVEPNQMMPTFFGPEIQVSCHTYRDSHKMETAENFWRIVTRPISDAFLLVRAAKGENIPMELFD
;
A
#
# COMPACT_ATOMS: atom_id res chain seq x y z
N MET A 1 -40.98 -46.86 25.78
CA MET A 1 -40.81 -45.51 25.21
C MET A 1 -39.92 -45.59 23.97
N LYS A 2 -40.53 -45.66 22.79
CA LYS A 2 -39.87 -45.55 21.48
C LYS A 2 -40.67 -44.52 20.69
N CYS A 3 -40.11 -43.35 20.45
CA CYS A 3 -40.66 -42.35 19.54
C CYS A 3 -39.95 -42.52 18.21
N ASN A 4 -40.66 -43.10 17.24
CA ASN A 4 -40.27 -43.15 15.84
C ASN A 4 -41.11 -42.08 15.13
N CYS A 5 -40.48 -41.05 14.59
CA CYS A 5 -41.16 -40.03 13.78
C CYS A 5 -40.45 -39.94 12.44
N ASP A 6 -40.97 -40.72 11.49
CA ASP A 6 -40.75 -40.57 10.06
C ASP A 6 -41.25 -39.20 9.60
N LYS A 7 -40.31 -38.33 9.20
CA LYS A 7 -40.56 -37.23 8.26
C LYS A 7 -39.39 -37.11 7.29
N LYS A 8 -39.41 -37.93 6.24
CA LYS A 8 -38.70 -37.63 4.99
C LYS A 8 -39.39 -36.44 4.31
N ARG A 9 -38.93 -35.22 4.58
CA ARG A 9 -39.14 -34.09 3.67
C ARG A 9 -38.11 -34.22 2.55
N SER A 10 -38.56 -34.70 1.39
CA SER A 10 -37.87 -34.51 0.13
C SER A 10 -37.78 -33.00 -0.13
N LEU A 11 -36.60 -32.44 0.07
CA LEU A 11 -36.23 -31.15 -0.51
C LEU A 11 -36.03 -31.41 -2.00
N LYS A 12 -37.05 -31.04 -2.78
CA LYS A 12 -36.99 -31.01 -4.24
C LYS A 12 -35.97 -29.93 -4.60
N ASN A 13 -34.94 -30.31 -5.35
CA ASN A 13 -33.86 -29.44 -5.78
C ASN A 13 -34.40 -28.22 -6.54
N ASP A 14 -34.03 -27.02 -6.10
CA ASP A 14 -34.13 -25.74 -6.82
C ASP A 14 -33.12 -25.73 -7.99
N HIS A 15 -33.32 -26.61 -8.97
CA HIS A 15 -32.45 -26.77 -10.14
C HIS A 15 -33.14 -26.47 -11.48
N ASP A 16 -34.28 -25.77 -11.45
CA ASP A 16 -35.09 -25.55 -12.67
C ASP A 16 -35.37 -24.08 -13.04
N ASP A 17 -34.79 -23.10 -12.34
CA ASP A 17 -34.97 -21.68 -12.73
C ASP A 17 -34.06 -21.24 -13.88
N GLY A 18 -33.02 -22.03 -14.20
CA GLY A 18 -32.08 -21.75 -15.30
C GLY A 18 -32.54 -22.24 -16.67
N SER A 19 -33.47 -23.21 -16.73
CA SER A 19 -33.89 -23.88 -17.97
C SER A 19 -35.03 -23.14 -18.71
N MET A 20 -35.73 -22.21 -18.04
CA MET A 20 -36.89 -21.50 -18.61
C MET A 20 -36.55 -20.40 -19.64
N PHE A 21 -35.28 -19.99 -19.73
CA PHE A 21 -34.87 -18.83 -20.54
C PHE A 21 -34.06 -19.18 -21.79
N GLN A 22 -33.79 -20.46 -22.02
CA GLN A 22 -32.79 -20.89 -23.02
C GLN A 22 -33.24 -20.72 -24.49
N ASN A 23 -34.53 -20.42 -24.74
CA ASN A 23 -35.12 -20.32 -26.08
C ASN A 23 -35.96 -19.04 -26.34
N ARG A 24 -35.82 -17.97 -25.55
CA ARG A 24 -36.55 -16.71 -25.80
C ARG A 24 -35.74 -15.77 -26.70
N ILE A 25 -36.36 -15.29 -27.78
CA ILE A 25 -35.84 -14.17 -28.57
C ILE A 25 -35.83 -12.94 -27.65
N ILE A 26 -34.64 -12.43 -27.33
CA ILE A 26 -34.46 -11.20 -26.54
C ILE A 26 -34.58 -10.02 -27.49
N TYR A 27 -35.59 -9.19 -27.28
CA TYR A 27 -35.83 -7.99 -28.09
C TYR A 27 -35.18 -6.76 -27.43
N SER A 28 -34.81 -5.77 -28.23
CA SER A 28 -34.32 -4.49 -27.71
C SER A 28 -35.48 -3.61 -27.27
N LEU A 29 -35.25 -2.74 -26.28
CA LEU A 29 -36.26 -1.85 -25.68
C LEU A 29 -37.14 -1.02 -26.63
N PRO A 30 -36.70 -0.61 -27.84
CA PRO A 30 -37.58 0.06 -28.81
C PRO A 30 -38.71 -0.84 -29.36
N VAL A 31 -38.61 -2.17 -29.19
CA VAL A 31 -39.61 -3.14 -29.61
C VAL A 31 -40.55 -3.41 -28.44
N HIS A 32 -41.77 -2.90 -28.56
CA HIS A 32 -42.81 -3.07 -27.54
C HIS A 32 -43.39 -4.48 -27.60
N ILE A 33 -42.78 -5.42 -26.86
CA ILE A 33 -43.27 -6.80 -26.75
C ILE A 33 -43.06 -7.32 -25.33
N GLY A 34 -44.01 -8.12 -24.83
CA GLY A 34 -43.97 -8.63 -23.46
C GLY A 34 -44.17 -7.53 -22.41
N MET A 35 -43.36 -7.57 -21.34
CA MET A 35 -43.40 -6.61 -20.21
C MET A 35 -42.56 -5.35 -20.49
N TRP A 36 -42.61 -4.86 -21.73
CA TRP A 36 -41.79 -3.72 -22.19
C TRP A 36 -42.02 -2.46 -21.35
N ASP A 37 -43.26 -2.25 -20.88
CA ASP A 37 -43.66 -1.08 -20.07
C ASP A 37 -43.01 -1.12 -18.68
N GLU A 38 -43.02 -2.29 -18.04
CA GLU A 38 -42.32 -2.48 -16.76
C GLU A 38 -40.80 -2.34 -16.91
N GLU A 39 -40.22 -2.85 -18.00
CA GLU A 39 -38.79 -2.72 -18.28
C GLU A 39 -38.39 -1.26 -18.54
N MET A 40 -39.22 -0.51 -19.27
CA MET A 40 -39.05 0.92 -19.52
C MET A 40 -39.16 1.73 -18.22
N ALA A 41 -40.20 1.49 -17.41
CA ALA A 41 -40.38 2.16 -16.12
C ALA A 41 -39.23 1.88 -15.14
N LEU A 42 -38.77 0.62 -15.07
CA LEU A 42 -37.64 0.23 -14.23
C LEU A 42 -36.32 0.86 -14.71
N ARG A 43 -36.16 1.06 -16.02
CA ARG A 43 -35.00 1.76 -16.59
C ARG A 43 -35.04 3.24 -16.27
N ASP A 44 -36.19 3.89 -16.42
CA ASP A 44 -36.37 5.31 -16.11
C ASP A 44 -36.11 5.60 -14.63
N GLU A 45 -36.59 4.73 -13.73
CA GLU A 45 -36.31 4.88 -12.30
C GLU A 45 -34.83 4.67 -11.99
N LYS A 46 -34.17 3.67 -12.60
CA LYS A 46 -32.71 3.50 -12.50
C LYS A 46 -31.96 4.73 -13.02
N MET A 47 -32.42 5.35 -14.11
CA MET A 47 -31.84 6.58 -14.64
C MET A 47 -32.03 7.76 -13.68
N ARG A 48 -33.22 7.92 -13.09
CA ARG A 48 -33.51 8.94 -12.07
C ARG A 48 -32.63 8.80 -10.84
N ILE A 49 -32.54 7.60 -10.28
CA ILE A 49 -31.66 7.31 -9.12
C ILE A 49 -30.19 7.60 -9.49
N THR A 50 -29.76 7.23 -10.68
CA THR A 50 -28.38 7.47 -11.13
C THR A 50 -28.11 8.97 -11.33
N ALA A 51 -29.05 9.72 -11.89
CA ALA A 51 -28.95 11.18 -12.04
C ALA A 51 -28.90 11.86 -10.68
N TYR A 52 -29.82 11.51 -9.76
CA TYR A 52 -29.80 12.01 -8.39
C TYR A 52 -28.48 11.72 -7.68
N LYS A 53 -27.93 10.50 -7.81
CA LYS A 53 -26.62 10.14 -7.25
C LYS A 53 -25.47 10.90 -7.90
N ARG A 54 -25.55 11.19 -9.21
CA ARG A 54 -24.55 11.96 -9.96
C ARG A 54 -24.49 13.40 -9.46
N ASP A 55 -25.65 14.03 -9.31
CA ASP A 55 -25.77 15.43 -8.89
C ASP A 55 -25.28 15.61 -7.45
N ASN A 56 -25.54 14.64 -6.59
CA ASN A 56 -25.06 14.63 -5.20
C ASN A 56 -23.63 14.11 -5.01
N CYS A 57 -22.88 13.83 -6.08
CA CYS A 57 -21.52 13.28 -6.02
C CYS A 57 -21.40 11.95 -5.23
N GLN A 58 -22.46 11.14 -5.25
CA GLN A 58 -22.54 9.87 -4.51
C GLN A 58 -22.20 8.65 -5.37
N LEU A 59 -21.94 8.82 -6.67
CA LEU A 59 -21.51 7.72 -7.51
C LEU A 59 -20.15 7.20 -7.05
N LEU A 60 -20.02 5.87 -6.99
CA LEU A 60 -18.77 5.20 -6.63
C LEU A 60 -17.61 5.74 -7.47
N ILE A 61 -17.79 5.88 -8.79
CA ILE A 61 -16.75 6.40 -9.69
C ILE A 61 -16.28 7.81 -9.32
N GLN A 62 -17.15 8.68 -8.82
CA GLN A 62 -16.78 10.03 -8.38
C GLN A 62 -16.00 9.97 -7.06
N LYS A 63 -16.46 9.15 -6.10
CA LYS A 63 -15.78 8.92 -4.83
C LYS A 63 -14.40 8.31 -5.03
N THR A 64 -14.28 7.28 -5.86
CA THR A 64 -13.00 6.62 -6.13
C THR A 64 -12.04 7.56 -6.84
N LYS A 65 -12.50 8.34 -7.84
CA LYS A 65 -11.65 9.36 -8.49
C LYS A 65 -11.14 10.41 -7.51
N LYS A 66 -11.98 10.86 -6.58
CA LYS A 66 -11.58 11.80 -5.52
C LYS A 66 -10.55 11.18 -4.57
N MET A 67 -10.77 9.93 -4.15
CA MET A 67 -9.81 9.17 -3.34
C MET A 67 -8.47 9.01 -4.05
N PHE A 68 -8.45 8.59 -5.31
CA PHE A 68 -7.22 8.48 -6.11
C PHE A 68 -6.49 9.81 -6.21
N LYS A 69 -7.21 10.90 -6.46
CA LYS A 69 -6.60 12.25 -6.51
C LYS A 69 -5.93 12.65 -5.20
N ASN A 70 -6.51 12.26 -4.06
CA ASN A 70 -5.92 12.52 -2.76
C ASN A 70 -4.71 11.62 -2.49
N VAL A 71 -4.84 10.31 -2.72
CA VAL A 71 -3.80 9.31 -2.37
C VAL A 71 -2.60 9.35 -3.32
N LEU A 72 -2.82 9.61 -4.61
CA LEU A 72 -1.80 9.67 -5.66
C LEU A 72 -1.31 11.10 -5.95
N LYS A 73 -1.66 12.07 -5.11
CA LYS A 73 -1.12 13.43 -5.20
C LYS A 73 0.41 13.36 -5.10
N ALA A 74 1.08 13.96 -6.07
CA ALA A 74 2.54 13.95 -6.16
C ALA A 74 3.16 14.69 -4.96
N THR A 75 4.24 14.13 -4.44
CA THR A 75 4.96 14.67 -3.28
C THR A 75 6.42 14.90 -3.64
N VAL A 76 7.01 15.97 -3.09
CA VAL A 76 8.44 16.23 -3.25
C VAL A 76 9.22 15.48 -2.15
N LEU A 77 10.18 14.66 -2.58
CA LEU A 77 11.10 13.97 -1.67
C LEU A 77 12.24 14.89 -1.21
N ALA A 78 12.89 14.50 -0.13
CA ALA A 78 14.09 15.14 0.36
C ALA A 78 15.19 15.14 -0.71
N ILE A 79 15.91 16.26 -0.81
CA ILE A 79 17.10 16.38 -1.65
C ILE A 79 18.16 15.44 -1.09
N GLU A 80 18.90 14.78 -1.97
CA GLU A 80 20.00 13.89 -1.59
C GLU A 80 20.98 14.61 -0.66
N SER A 81 21.12 14.06 0.54
CA SER A 81 21.98 14.56 1.61
C SER A 81 22.98 13.47 2.01
N PRO A 82 24.13 13.81 2.59
CA PRO A 82 25.12 12.81 3.01
C PRO A 82 24.59 11.87 4.10
N PHE A 83 23.52 12.25 4.80
CA PHE A 83 22.90 11.45 5.85
C PHE A 83 21.38 11.55 5.75
N VAL A 84 20.68 10.51 6.19
CA VAL A 84 19.22 10.54 6.34
C VAL A 84 18.85 11.44 7.53
N LEU A 85 17.96 12.40 7.31
CA LEU A 85 17.49 13.36 8.30
C LEU A 85 16.07 13.05 8.78
N TYR A 86 15.77 13.32 10.05
CA TYR A 86 14.42 13.26 10.60
C TYR A 86 13.52 14.38 10.04
N GLY A 87 12.22 14.10 9.93
CA GLY A 87 11.18 15.05 9.50
C GLY A 87 11.06 15.25 7.99
N GLN A 88 11.95 14.65 7.20
CA GLN A 88 11.98 14.78 5.74
C GLN A 88 11.26 13.62 5.04
N ASN A 89 10.86 13.86 3.79
CA ASN A 89 10.12 12.90 2.95
C ASN A 89 11.06 11.93 2.22
N TYR A 90 10.87 10.63 2.43
CA TYR A 90 11.63 9.56 1.77
C TYR A 90 10.70 8.50 1.19
N GLN A 91 11.22 7.72 0.24
CA GLN A 91 10.58 6.46 -0.18
C GLN A 91 11.38 5.28 0.36
N LEU A 92 10.70 4.18 0.68
CA LEU A 92 11.34 2.93 1.07
C LEU A 92 11.27 1.95 -0.10
N ARG A 93 12.42 1.59 -0.64
CA ARG A 93 12.54 0.71 -1.82
C ARG A 93 13.17 -0.63 -1.46
N ALA A 94 12.50 -1.73 -1.77
CA ALA A 94 13.06 -3.07 -1.80
C ALA A 94 13.67 -3.31 -3.19
N CYS A 95 15.00 -3.29 -3.28
CA CYS A 95 15.71 -3.37 -4.56
C CYS A 95 16.08 -4.79 -4.99
N ASP A 96 16.25 -5.69 -4.03
CA ASP A 96 16.90 -6.97 -4.28
C ASP A 96 15.91 -8.11 -4.54
N VAL A 97 14.59 -7.83 -4.44
CA VAL A 97 13.53 -8.80 -4.75
C VAL A 97 13.31 -8.79 -6.27
N ILE A 98 13.60 -9.93 -6.91
CA ILE A 98 13.38 -10.12 -8.34
C ILE A 98 11.89 -10.33 -8.58
N THR A 99 11.24 -9.31 -9.11
CA THR A 99 9.86 -9.42 -9.64
C THR A 99 9.94 -9.49 -11.17
N GLN A 100 8.85 -9.94 -11.82
CA GLN A 100 8.78 -10.12 -13.28
C GLN A 100 9.24 -8.88 -14.06
N ASP A 101 8.96 -7.68 -13.54
CA ASP A 101 9.51 -6.42 -14.03
C ASP A 101 10.59 -5.94 -13.07
N SER A 102 11.82 -5.78 -13.56
CA SER A 102 13.03 -5.48 -12.79
C SER A 102 13.04 -4.10 -12.10
N SER A 103 11.89 -3.41 -12.02
CA SER A 103 11.70 -2.18 -11.27
C SER A 103 11.49 -2.52 -9.79
N GLY A 104 12.48 -2.19 -8.96
CA GLY A 104 12.41 -2.42 -7.50
C GLY A 104 11.11 -1.92 -6.87
N LEU A 105 10.68 -2.57 -5.80
CA LEU A 105 9.38 -2.38 -5.18
C LEU A 105 9.41 -1.26 -4.13
N TYR A 106 8.33 -0.50 -4.00
CA TYR A 106 8.22 0.62 -3.09
C TYR A 106 7.14 0.36 -2.04
N LEU A 107 7.44 0.62 -0.77
CA LEU A 107 6.43 0.55 0.29
C LEU A 107 5.31 1.55 -0.02
N SER A 108 4.06 1.13 0.09
CA SER A 108 2.88 1.88 -0.33
C SER A 108 1.67 1.56 0.53
N GLY A 109 0.95 2.56 1.02
CA GLY A 109 -0.30 2.37 1.79
C GLY A 109 -1.45 1.83 0.95
N VAL A 110 -2.28 0.93 1.48
CA VAL A 110 -3.47 0.40 0.79
C VAL A 110 -4.73 0.77 1.55
N ILE A 111 -5.76 1.15 0.79
CA ILE A 111 -7.12 1.33 1.30
C ILE A 111 -7.92 0.09 0.87
N ASN A 112 -8.53 -0.58 1.84
CA ASN A 112 -9.33 -1.78 1.60
C ASN A 112 -10.61 -1.46 0.82
N GLU A 113 -11.11 -2.42 0.04
CA GLU A 113 -12.32 -2.23 -0.79
C GLU A 113 -13.55 -1.83 0.02
N ARG A 114 -13.70 -2.44 1.20
CA ARG A 114 -14.80 -2.18 2.14
C ARG A 114 -14.86 -0.73 2.61
N ASP A 115 -13.72 -0.02 2.56
CA ASP A 115 -13.60 1.31 3.14
C ASP A 115 -13.80 2.43 2.12
N ILE A 116 -13.75 2.15 0.81
CA ILE A 116 -13.71 3.18 -0.25
C ILE A 116 -14.97 4.05 -0.30
N ASP A 117 -16.12 3.50 0.06
CA ASP A 117 -17.38 4.23 0.04
C ASP A 117 -17.41 5.41 1.01
N TYR A 118 -16.62 5.32 2.08
CA TYR A 118 -16.61 6.28 3.19
C TYR A 118 -15.26 6.99 3.33
N VAL A 119 -14.17 6.35 2.90
CA VAL A 119 -12.80 6.79 3.15
C VAL A 119 -12.21 7.43 1.91
N GLN A 120 -11.88 8.71 2.03
CA GLN A 120 -11.31 9.52 0.94
C GLN A 120 -9.79 9.70 1.06
N HIS A 121 -9.19 9.20 2.15
CA HIS A 121 -7.77 9.31 2.48
C HIS A 121 -7.37 8.20 3.47
N PHE A 122 -6.08 7.86 3.60
CA PHE A 122 -5.59 6.95 4.64
C PHE A 122 -6.13 7.29 6.05
N LYS A 123 -6.59 6.23 6.74
CA LYS A 123 -7.09 6.25 8.12
C LYS A 123 -6.37 5.18 8.97
N HIS A 124 -6.62 5.19 10.27
CA HIS A 124 -6.20 4.11 11.15
C HIS A 124 -6.71 2.74 10.64
N GLY A 125 -5.83 1.73 10.66
CA GLY A 125 -6.10 0.37 10.20
C GLY A 125 -5.84 0.12 8.71
N CYS A 126 -5.47 1.14 7.91
CA CYS A 126 -5.09 0.93 6.52
C CYS A 126 -3.87 0.00 6.41
N GLY A 127 -3.91 -0.97 5.49
CA GLY A 127 -2.82 -1.91 5.26
C GLY A 127 -1.66 -1.28 4.48
N LEU A 128 -0.57 -2.03 4.34
CA LEU A 128 0.57 -1.64 3.50
C LEU A 128 0.94 -2.75 2.53
N SER A 129 1.51 -2.30 1.42
CA SER A 129 1.85 -3.08 0.24
C SER A 129 3.23 -2.68 -0.28
N ALA A 130 3.78 -3.52 -1.13
CA ALA A 130 4.90 -3.21 -1.97
C ALA A 130 4.37 -3.05 -3.40
N SER A 131 4.43 -1.82 -3.93
CA SER A 131 3.97 -1.48 -5.28
C SER A 131 5.16 -1.22 -6.21
N GLN A 132 4.98 -1.35 -7.51
CA GLN A 132 6.00 -0.98 -8.50
C GLN A 132 6.00 0.53 -8.81
N GLN A 133 5.26 1.34 -8.03
CA GLN A 133 5.08 2.75 -8.32
C GLN A 133 6.30 3.58 -7.91
N LYS A 134 7.16 3.90 -8.90
CA LYS A 134 8.36 4.73 -8.74
C LYS A 134 8.05 6.20 -8.42
N GLN A 135 7.00 6.77 -9.03
CA GLN A 135 6.69 8.19 -8.88
C GLN A 135 6.30 8.54 -7.43
N PRO A 136 6.91 9.57 -6.81
CA PRO A 136 6.63 9.94 -5.44
C PRO A 136 5.25 10.55 -5.27
N CYS A 137 4.46 9.94 -4.39
CA CYS A 137 3.11 10.33 -4.04
C CYS A 137 2.89 10.12 -2.54
N ILE A 138 1.79 10.65 -2.01
CA ILE A 138 1.44 10.50 -0.58
C ILE A 138 1.46 9.03 -0.14
N ARG A 139 0.99 8.13 -0.99
CA ARG A 139 0.94 6.69 -0.73
C ARG A 139 2.29 6.02 -0.46
N ASN A 140 3.33 6.42 -1.19
CA ASN A 140 4.66 5.78 -1.13
C ASN A 140 5.73 6.65 -0.44
N THR A 141 5.32 7.79 0.12
CA THR A 141 6.21 8.73 0.79
C THR A 141 6.02 8.67 2.30
N PHE A 142 7.12 8.47 3.01
CA PHE A 142 7.17 8.36 4.45
C PHE A 142 8.14 9.37 5.06
N LYS A 143 7.84 9.83 6.27
CA LYS A 143 8.68 10.67 7.11
C LYS A 143 9.23 9.85 8.26
N ILE A 144 10.50 10.01 8.57
CA ILE A 144 11.13 9.36 9.71
C ILE A 144 11.07 10.34 10.88
N MET A 145 10.42 9.95 11.96
CA MET A 145 10.21 10.76 13.17
C MET A 145 10.95 10.18 14.37
N GLY A 146 11.38 11.03 15.30
CA GLY A 146 12.04 10.61 16.54
C GLY A 146 11.05 10.16 17.61
N THR A 147 11.43 9.18 18.45
CA THR A 147 10.54 8.64 19.51
C THR A 147 10.50 9.47 20.80
N ARG A 148 11.58 10.16 21.17
CA ARG A 148 11.74 10.78 22.51
C ARG A 148 11.76 12.31 22.54
N SER A 149 11.76 12.97 21.39
CA SER A 149 11.63 14.43 21.24
C SER A 149 11.42 14.77 19.77
N ASN A 150 10.99 16.00 19.46
CA ASN A 150 11.06 16.46 18.09
C ASN A 150 12.54 16.58 17.68
N LYS A 151 12.98 15.73 16.75
CA LYS A 151 14.36 15.65 16.25
C LYS A 151 14.45 16.13 14.80
N ASP A 152 13.49 16.93 14.33
CA ASP A 152 13.45 17.42 12.96
C ASP A 152 14.80 18.01 12.52
N GLY A 153 15.30 17.55 11.37
CA GLY A 153 16.59 17.97 10.82
C GLY A 153 17.83 17.31 11.44
N GLN A 154 17.69 16.50 12.49
CA GLN A 154 18.82 15.70 13.01
C GLN A 154 19.06 14.46 12.16
N GLN A 155 20.26 13.89 12.27
CA GLN A 155 20.65 12.71 11.50
C GLN A 155 20.10 11.42 12.14
N VAL A 156 19.60 10.50 11.32
CA VAL A 156 19.13 9.19 11.73
C VAL A 156 20.33 8.28 11.97
N VAL A 157 20.30 7.60 13.12
CA VAL A 157 21.40 6.77 13.61
C VAL A 157 20.98 5.30 13.65
N TYR A 158 21.90 4.39 13.30
CA TYR A 158 21.66 2.96 13.43
C TYR A 158 21.42 2.52 14.88
N GLY A 159 20.42 1.65 15.07
CA GLY A 159 20.05 1.08 16.36
C GLY A 159 19.16 1.97 17.25
N GLN A 160 18.89 3.22 16.85
CA GLN A 160 17.95 4.09 17.58
C GLN A 160 16.50 3.78 17.19
N ASP A 161 15.59 3.84 18.16
CA ASP A 161 14.15 3.77 17.90
C ASP A 161 13.67 5.01 17.13
N VAL A 162 12.89 4.74 16.08
CA VAL A 162 12.23 5.72 15.22
C VAL A 162 10.78 5.34 14.96
N PHE A 163 10.00 6.34 14.57
CA PHE A 163 8.67 6.14 14.00
C PHE A 163 8.74 6.41 12.49
N ILE A 164 8.02 5.61 11.70
CA ILE A 164 7.86 5.82 10.25
C ILE A 164 6.44 6.31 10.05
N GLN A 165 6.28 7.55 9.60
CA GLN A 165 4.99 8.21 9.42
C GLN A 165 4.66 8.33 7.93
N ILE A 166 3.41 8.20 7.52
CA ILE A 166 3.01 8.56 6.15
C ILE A 166 3.00 10.09 5.97
N CYS A 167 3.31 10.58 4.76
CA CYS A 167 3.51 12.01 4.50
C CYS A 167 2.28 12.88 4.84
N GLU A 168 1.09 12.44 4.42
CA GLU A 168 -0.17 13.15 4.58
C GLU A 168 -1.25 12.13 4.98
N SER A 169 -2.16 12.55 5.85
CA SER A 169 -3.36 11.81 6.28
C SER A 169 -4.51 12.83 6.38
N SER A 170 -5.77 12.38 6.27
CA SER A 170 -6.93 13.32 6.37
C SER A 170 -7.16 13.84 7.79
N GLY A 171 -6.43 13.35 8.78
CA GLY A 171 -6.59 13.78 10.15
C GLY A 171 -5.25 13.66 10.90
N PRO A 172 -5.20 12.90 11.99
CA PRO A 172 -3.99 12.76 12.78
C PRO A 172 -2.90 12.00 12.01
N PRO A 173 -1.62 12.23 12.33
CA PRO A 173 -0.51 11.57 11.65
C PRO A 173 -0.60 10.06 11.84
N LEU A 174 -0.44 9.32 10.74
CA LEU A 174 -0.47 7.86 10.77
C LEU A 174 0.95 7.31 10.71
N TYR A 175 1.24 6.40 11.65
CA TYR A 175 2.50 5.72 11.81
C TYR A 175 2.40 4.27 11.36
N LEU A 176 3.52 3.73 10.92
CA LEU A 176 3.72 2.32 10.66
C LEU A 176 3.56 1.55 11.97
N GLN A 177 2.72 0.51 11.98
CA GLN A 177 2.52 -0.39 13.10
C GLN A 177 2.64 -1.84 12.62
N CYS A 178 3.42 -2.67 13.31
CA CYS A 178 3.30 -4.13 13.16
C CYS A 178 2.34 -4.64 14.25
N GLU A 179 1.19 -5.18 13.85
CA GLU A 179 0.23 -5.79 14.77
C GLU A 179 0.46 -7.30 14.87
N ASN A 180 0.06 -7.89 16.01
CA ASN A 180 0.04 -9.34 16.19
C ASN A 180 -0.94 -9.99 15.19
N PHE A 181 -0.79 -11.30 15.00
CA PHE A 181 -1.56 -12.08 14.02
C PHE A 181 -3.06 -11.76 14.05
N THR A 182 -3.54 -11.11 12.99
CA THR A 182 -4.96 -10.91 12.76
C THR A 182 -5.50 -12.05 11.91
N VAL A 183 -6.82 -12.27 11.99
CA VAL A 183 -7.53 -13.30 11.21
C VAL A 183 -7.23 -13.17 9.71
N ASP A 184 -7.01 -11.93 9.23
CA ASP A 184 -6.68 -11.60 7.85
C ASP A 184 -5.36 -12.21 7.35
N THR A 185 -4.41 -12.52 8.25
CA THR A 185 -3.11 -13.10 7.88
C THR A 185 -3.04 -14.61 8.16
N PHE A 186 -4.16 -15.21 8.61
CA PHE A 186 -4.26 -16.62 8.99
C PHE A 186 -3.10 -17.12 9.87
N GLY A 187 -2.56 -16.25 10.73
CA GLY A 187 -1.46 -16.60 11.64
C GLY A 187 -0.09 -16.84 10.99
N ARG A 188 0.14 -16.46 9.73
CA ARG A 188 1.43 -16.68 9.06
C ARG A 188 2.51 -15.71 9.54
N HIS A 189 2.47 -14.47 9.07
CA HIS A 189 3.44 -13.42 9.41
C HIS A 189 2.73 -12.21 10.01
N LEU A 190 3.48 -11.36 10.73
CA LEU A 190 2.92 -10.15 11.33
C LEU A 190 2.52 -9.17 10.23
N SER A 191 1.29 -8.66 10.27
CA SER A 191 0.79 -7.71 9.28
C SER A 191 1.21 -6.28 9.62
N VAL A 192 1.51 -5.49 8.58
CA VAL A 192 1.89 -4.09 8.73
C VAL A 192 0.71 -3.19 8.38
N ARG A 193 0.36 -2.28 9.29
CA ARG A 193 -0.79 -1.37 9.17
C ARG A 193 -0.40 0.05 9.57
N LEU A 194 -1.24 1.00 9.20
CA LEU A 194 -1.15 2.39 9.60
C LEU A 194 -1.97 2.63 10.87
N SER A 195 -1.41 3.37 11.82
CA SER A 195 -2.01 3.63 13.11
C SER A 195 -1.82 5.07 13.55
N GLU A 196 -2.86 5.67 14.11
CA GLU A 196 -2.84 6.99 14.72
C GLU A 196 -2.06 7.02 16.04
N CYS A 197 -2.00 5.91 16.77
CA CYS A 197 -1.37 5.86 18.10
C CYS A 197 0.13 5.53 17.98
N PRO A 198 1.05 6.42 18.40
CA PRO A 198 2.49 6.16 18.39
C PRO A 198 2.90 5.27 19.57
N ASP A 199 2.55 3.99 19.50
CA ASP A 199 2.81 2.99 20.55
C ASP A 199 4.17 2.28 20.37
N ILE A 200 4.47 1.35 21.27
CA ILE A 200 5.66 0.48 21.20
C ILE A 200 5.66 -0.36 19.91
N TYR A 201 4.47 -0.72 19.40
CA TYR A 201 4.27 -1.45 18.14
C TYR A 201 4.52 -0.62 16.88
N CYS A 202 4.72 0.70 17.04
CA CYS A 202 5.06 1.60 15.95
C CYS A 202 6.56 1.90 15.88
N ARG A 203 7.37 1.34 16.79
CA ARG A 203 8.80 1.60 16.88
C ARG A 203 9.59 0.68 15.97
N PHE A 204 10.42 1.29 15.13
CA PHE A 204 11.35 0.59 14.25
C PHE A 204 12.78 1.05 14.49
N LYS A 205 13.73 0.20 14.14
CA LYS A 205 15.17 0.48 14.16
C LYS A 205 15.76 0.21 12.80
N PHE A 206 16.67 1.07 12.37
CA PHE A 206 17.51 0.79 11.22
C PHE A 206 18.77 0.06 11.67
N TYR A 207 19.15 -0.97 10.92
CA TYR A 207 20.38 -1.72 11.10
C TYR A 207 21.13 -1.85 9.78
N HIS A 208 22.44 -2.00 9.88
CA HIS A 208 23.27 -2.32 8.74
C HIS A 208 22.92 -3.72 8.19
N TRP A 209 22.89 -3.85 6.86
CA TRP A 209 22.53 -5.10 6.17
C TRP A 209 23.45 -6.26 6.57
N ASN A 210 24.76 -6.00 6.69
CA ASN A 210 25.74 -7.02 7.08
C ASN A 210 25.74 -7.24 8.62
N PRO A 211 25.40 -8.45 9.10
CA PRO A 211 25.37 -8.78 10.52
C PRO A 211 26.71 -8.55 11.25
N GLN A 212 27.84 -8.79 10.58
CA GLN A 212 29.17 -8.64 11.19
C GLN A 212 29.54 -7.17 11.46
N GLN A 213 28.98 -6.25 10.68
CA GLN A 213 29.21 -4.82 10.84
C GLN A 213 28.20 -4.17 11.77
N ARG A 214 27.05 -4.82 12.02
CA ARG A 214 25.93 -4.27 12.80
C ARG A 214 26.37 -3.71 14.15
N ASN A 215 27.20 -4.45 14.90
CA ASN A 215 27.70 -4.03 16.21
C ASN A 215 28.64 -2.82 16.13
N LYS A 216 29.42 -2.70 15.05
CA LYS A 216 30.37 -1.61 14.82
C LYS A 216 29.69 -0.33 14.35
N THR A 217 28.59 -0.47 13.61
CA THR A 217 27.81 0.64 13.04
C THR A 217 26.74 1.17 13.99
N VAL A 218 26.45 0.50 15.11
CA VAL A 218 25.50 1.03 16.09
C VAL A 218 25.99 2.40 16.58
N GLY A 219 25.12 3.41 16.54
CA GLY A 219 25.50 4.78 16.90
C GLY A 219 26.05 5.62 15.74
N THR A 220 26.28 5.04 14.55
CA THR A 220 26.70 5.79 13.37
C THR A 220 25.51 6.15 12.47
N THR A 221 25.68 7.19 11.66
CA THR A 221 24.71 7.60 10.65
C THR A 221 24.94 6.86 9.33
N PHE A 222 24.01 6.96 8.40
CA PHE A 222 24.10 6.30 7.11
C PHE A 222 23.61 7.17 5.96
N LYS A 223 24.19 6.93 4.79
CA LYS A 223 23.85 7.60 3.54
C LYS A 223 22.50 7.10 3.00
N PRO A 224 21.71 7.95 2.33
CA PRO A 224 20.61 7.50 1.48
C PRO A 224 21.07 6.46 0.44
N ASP A 225 20.12 5.69 -0.09
CA ASP A 225 20.33 4.57 -1.03
C ASP A 225 21.31 3.46 -0.57
N THR A 226 21.66 3.42 0.71
CA THR A 226 22.39 2.28 1.27
C THR A 226 21.44 1.17 1.72
N ARG A 227 21.89 -0.08 1.61
CA ARG A 227 21.13 -1.25 2.07
C ARG A 227 21.02 -1.22 3.59
N VAL A 228 19.78 -1.21 4.07
CA VAL A 228 19.43 -1.23 5.48
C VAL A 228 18.41 -2.31 5.78
N ILE A 229 18.42 -2.78 7.02
CA ILE A 229 17.38 -3.63 7.58
C ILE A 229 16.53 -2.77 8.50
N ILE A 230 15.21 -2.85 8.33
CA ILE A 230 14.24 -2.17 9.19
C ILE A 230 13.69 -3.22 10.15
N GLN A 231 14.02 -3.13 11.43
CA GLN A 231 13.56 -4.08 12.45
C GLN A 231 12.47 -3.45 13.31
N HIS A 232 11.38 -4.16 13.52
CA HIS A 232 10.33 -3.79 14.46
C HIS A 232 10.78 -4.08 15.90
N THR A 233 10.82 -3.04 16.75
CA THR A 233 11.41 -3.11 18.09
C THR A 233 10.68 -4.10 19.01
N ALA A 234 9.34 -4.15 18.97
CA ALA A 234 8.57 -4.99 19.90
C ALA A 234 8.69 -6.49 19.56
N SER A 235 8.67 -6.83 18.26
CA SER A 235 8.70 -8.23 17.81
C SER A 235 10.12 -8.76 17.53
N GLY A 236 11.10 -7.88 17.36
CA GLY A 236 12.44 -8.23 16.86
C GLY A 236 12.47 -8.75 15.42
N ARG A 237 11.35 -8.73 14.69
CA ARG A 237 11.25 -9.16 13.29
C ARG A 237 11.56 -8.01 12.34
N ASN A 238 12.04 -8.35 11.16
CA ASN A 238 12.39 -7.37 10.13
C ASN A 238 11.19 -7.08 9.24
N LEU A 239 11.12 -5.87 8.67
CA LEU A 239 10.18 -5.57 7.60
C LEU A 239 10.59 -6.37 6.36
N SER A 240 9.63 -7.07 5.76
CA SER A 240 9.83 -7.94 4.60
C SER A 240 8.78 -7.72 3.54
N VAL A 241 9.20 -7.87 2.29
CA VAL A 241 8.31 -8.05 1.15
C VAL A 241 8.04 -9.54 0.96
N GLU A 242 6.80 -9.91 0.67
CA GLU A 242 6.36 -11.30 0.50
C GLU A 242 6.11 -11.62 -0.99
N PRO A 243 7.14 -11.86 -1.82
CA PRO A 243 6.96 -11.99 -3.28
C PRO A 243 5.97 -13.09 -3.70
N ASN A 244 5.80 -14.13 -2.88
CA ASN A 244 4.86 -15.21 -3.12
C ASN A 244 3.40 -14.87 -2.75
N GLN A 245 3.17 -13.72 -2.11
CA GLN A 245 1.85 -13.26 -1.67
C GLN A 245 1.49 -11.99 -2.45
N MET A 246 1.00 -12.20 -3.67
CA MET A 246 0.36 -11.15 -4.46
C MET A 246 -1.04 -10.89 -3.90
N MET A 247 -1.40 -9.62 -3.77
CA MET A 247 -2.72 -9.18 -3.40
C MET A 247 -3.31 -8.26 -4.47
N PRO A 248 -4.56 -8.48 -4.89
CA PRO A 248 -5.26 -7.54 -5.76
C PRO A 248 -5.61 -6.29 -4.95
N THR A 249 -5.21 -5.13 -5.44
CA THR A 249 -5.64 -3.84 -4.88
C THR A 249 -6.22 -2.96 -6.00
N PHE A 250 -6.86 -1.85 -5.63
CA PHE A 250 -7.39 -0.88 -6.61
C PHE A 250 -6.32 -0.26 -7.51
N PHE A 251 -5.07 -0.33 -7.09
CA PHE A 251 -3.94 0.22 -7.81
C PHE A 251 -3.30 -0.79 -8.76
N GLY A 252 -3.76 -2.04 -8.72
CA GLY A 252 -3.24 -3.15 -9.51
C GLY A 252 -2.80 -4.33 -8.63
N PRO A 253 -2.16 -5.34 -9.23
CA PRO A 253 -1.56 -6.44 -8.48
C PRO A 253 -0.35 -5.92 -7.70
N GLU A 254 -0.36 -6.07 -6.38
CA GLU A 254 0.72 -5.62 -5.51
C GLU A 254 1.19 -6.73 -4.60
N ILE A 255 2.36 -6.55 -4.00
CA ILE A 255 2.95 -7.56 -3.13
C ILE A 255 2.64 -7.23 -1.67
N GLN A 256 2.31 -8.24 -0.89
CA GLN A 256 2.07 -8.08 0.54
C GLN A 256 3.37 -7.73 1.28
N VAL A 257 3.26 -6.85 2.28
CA VAL A 257 4.36 -6.50 3.18
C VAL A 257 4.03 -7.03 4.58
N SER A 258 5.03 -7.64 5.21
CA SER A 258 4.92 -8.28 6.53
C SER A 258 6.10 -7.88 7.43
N CYS A 259 6.01 -8.15 8.73
CA CYS A 259 7.17 -8.11 9.63
C CYS A 259 7.65 -9.56 9.87
N HIS A 260 8.49 -10.08 8.97
CA HIS A 260 9.11 -11.40 9.07
C HIS A 260 10.62 -11.33 8.78
N THR A 261 11.40 -12.18 9.45
CA THR A 261 12.85 -12.28 9.21
C THR A 261 13.13 -13.53 8.40
N TYR A 262 13.28 -13.34 7.10
CA TYR A 262 13.74 -14.39 6.21
C TYR A 262 15.24 -14.60 6.39
N ARG A 263 15.65 -15.87 6.44
CA ARG A 263 17.04 -16.26 6.63
C ARG A 263 17.38 -17.39 5.68
N ASP A 264 18.53 -17.30 5.07
CA ASP A 264 19.12 -18.40 4.33
C ASP A 264 19.69 -19.47 5.28
N SER A 265 20.11 -20.62 4.73
CA SER A 265 20.82 -21.71 5.40
C SER A 265 22.00 -21.24 6.27
N HIS A 266 22.64 -20.15 5.89
CA HIS A 266 23.74 -19.52 6.65
C HIS A 266 23.27 -18.56 7.77
N LYS A 267 21.97 -18.53 8.09
CA LYS A 267 21.31 -17.62 9.04
C LYS A 267 21.43 -16.12 8.69
N MET A 268 21.78 -15.81 7.46
CA MET A 268 21.88 -14.45 6.92
C MET A 268 20.51 -14.00 6.41
N GLU A 269 20.16 -12.73 6.65
CA GLU A 269 18.94 -12.17 6.06
C GLU A 269 18.97 -12.20 4.53
N THR A 270 17.81 -12.47 3.92
CA THR A 270 17.65 -12.58 2.47
C THR A 270 17.19 -11.26 1.84
N ALA A 271 17.07 -11.24 0.51
CA ALA A 271 16.74 -10.06 -0.29
C ALA A 271 15.42 -9.37 0.10
N GLU A 272 14.43 -10.14 0.57
CA GLU A 272 13.12 -9.69 1.01
C GLU A 272 13.19 -8.71 2.19
N ASN A 273 14.26 -8.78 2.98
CA ASN A 273 14.48 -7.93 4.15
C ASN A 273 15.33 -6.69 3.88
N PHE A 274 15.87 -6.53 2.66
CA PHE A 274 16.72 -5.41 2.33
C PHE A 274 15.90 -4.24 1.79
N TRP A 275 16.04 -3.11 2.47
CA TRP A 275 15.41 -1.86 2.11
C TRP A 275 16.48 -0.82 1.80
N ARG A 276 16.12 0.16 0.97
CA ARG A 276 16.90 1.37 0.73
C ARG A 276 16.01 2.58 0.94
N ILE A 277 16.59 3.62 1.54
CA ILE A 277 15.90 4.90 1.72
C ILE A 277 16.23 5.76 0.51
N VAL A 278 15.24 5.97 -0.34
CA VAL A 278 15.39 6.72 -1.59
C VAL A 278 15.05 8.19 -1.36
N THR A 279 15.98 9.04 -1.78
CA THR A 279 15.86 10.50 -1.84
C THR A 279 15.68 10.94 -3.29
N ARG A 280 15.25 12.19 -3.48
CA ARG A 280 15.36 12.82 -4.80
C ARG A 280 16.85 13.05 -5.09
N PRO A 281 17.39 12.56 -6.22
CA PRO A 281 18.76 12.90 -6.59
C PRO A 281 18.87 14.42 -6.65
N ILE A 282 20.01 14.97 -6.23
CA ILE A 282 20.33 16.34 -6.62
C ILE A 282 20.39 16.30 -8.15
N SER A 283 19.31 16.74 -8.81
CA SER A 283 19.38 17.05 -10.23
C SER A 283 20.54 18.01 -10.34
N ASP A 284 21.64 17.57 -10.96
CA ASP A 284 22.80 18.39 -11.17
C ASP A 284 22.29 19.76 -11.62
N ALA A 285 22.44 20.78 -10.78
CA ALA A 285 22.11 22.15 -11.21
C ALA A 285 22.85 22.46 -12.52
N PHE A 286 23.97 21.76 -12.75
CA PHE A 286 24.71 21.69 -14.01
C PHE A 286 23.92 21.12 -15.20
N LEU A 287 23.13 20.04 -15.06
CA LEU A 287 22.31 19.49 -16.16
C LEU A 287 21.14 20.42 -16.52
N LEU A 288 20.48 21.04 -15.54
CA LEU A 288 19.45 22.04 -15.80
C LEU A 288 20.04 23.31 -16.43
N VAL A 289 21.23 23.74 -16.02
CA VAL A 289 21.96 24.86 -16.63
C VAL A 289 22.46 24.51 -18.03
N ARG A 290 22.91 23.28 -18.29
CA ARG A 290 23.32 22.81 -19.64
C ARG A 290 22.13 22.68 -20.58
N ALA A 291 20.99 22.19 -20.09
CA ALA A 291 19.73 22.17 -20.83
C ALA A 291 19.26 23.60 -21.17
N ALA A 292 19.30 24.51 -20.18
CA ALA A 292 19.00 25.92 -20.38
C ALA A 292 20.01 26.63 -21.32
N LYS A 293 21.25 26.12 -21.43
CA LYS A 293 22.27 26.57 -22.39
C LYS A 293 22.17 25.89 -23.76
N GLY A 294 21.19 24.99 -23.98
CA GLY A 294 20.94 24.37 -25.28
C GLY A 294 21.88 23.21 -25.64
N GLU A 295 22.56 22.61 -24.67
CA GLU A 295 23.37 21.42 -24.92
C GLU A 295 22.49 20.15 -24.99
N ASN A 296 22.73 19.28 -25.99
CA ASN A 296 22.04 18.01 -26.14
C ASN A 296 22.46 17.04 -25.02
N ILE A 297 21.56 16.84 -24.05
CA ILE A 297 21.75 15.87 -22.98
C ILE A 297 21.11 14.55 -23.42
N PRO A 298 21.82 13.41 -23.35
CA PRO A 298 21.23 12.09 -23.59
C PRO A 298 20.04 11.84 -22.66
N MET A 299 18.90 11.40 -23.20
CA MET A 299 17.67 11.17 -22.42
C MET A 299 17.83 10.13 -21.31
N GLU A 300 18.84 9.26 -21.40
CA GLU A 300 19.16 8.21 -20.41
C GLU A 300 19.59 8.76 -19.03
N LEU A 301 19.90 10.05 -18.92
CA LEU A 301 20.24 10.70 -17.63
C LEU A 301 19.01 11.14 -16.82
N PHE A 302 17.81 11.00 -17.38
CA PHE A 302 16.54 11.33 -16.72
C PHE A 302 15.76 10.10 -16.22
N ASP A 303 16.32 8.89 -16.39
CA ASP A 303 15.72 7.62 -15.95
C ASP A 303 16.15 7.18 -14.54
#